data_AF-A0A4V6I8A7-F1
#
_entry.id   AF-A0A4V6I8A7-F1
#
_cell.length_a   1.000
_cell.length_b   1.000
_cell.length_c   1.000
_cell.angle_alpha   90.00
_cell.angle_beta   90.00
_cell.angle_gamma   90.00
#
_symmetry.space_group_name_H-M   'P 1'
#
loop_
_entity.id
_entity.type
_entity.pdbx_description
1 polymer ?
#
loop_
_entity_poly.entity_id
_entity_poly.type
_entity_poly.pdbx_seq_one_letter_code
_entity_poly.pdbx_strand_id
1 'polypeptide(L)'
;MGRHRYLYLITKNKALGVMKAGNSFTIEPMINMGSHHDEHWPDEWTAVTKDGKRSAQFEQTLLVTDTGCEILTQRKSGQPWFMDQIAEHYS
;
A
#
# COMPACT_ATOMS: atom_id res chain seq x y z
N MET A 1 -14.21 28.80 2.73
CA MET A 1 -12.96 28.52 1.99
C MET A 1 -12.39 27.20 2.52
N GLY A 2 -12.79 26.08 1.93
CA GLY A 2 -12.53 24.74 2.47
C GLY A 2 -11.10 24.29 2.17
N ARG A 3 -10.36 23.83 3.20
CA ARG A 3 -9.06 23.18 3.01
C ARG A 3 -9.26 21.87 2.26
N HIS A 4 -8.98 21.87 0.95
CA HIS A 4 -8.89 20.63 0.20
C HIS A 4 -7.68 19.83 0.72
N ARG A 5 -7.95 18.65 1.28
CA ARG A 5 -6.91 17.70 1.70
C ARG A 5 -6.47 16.93 0.45
N TYR A 6 -5.28 17.27 -0.05
CA TYR A 6 -4.61 16.51 -1.10
C TYR A 6 -4.02 15.24 -0.50
N LEU A 7 -4.15 14.13 -1.22
CA LEU A 7 -3.53 12.87 -0.84
C LEU A 7 -2.10 12.82 -1.40
N TYR A 8 -1.10 12.80 -0.52
CA TYR A 8 0.29 12.51 -0.86
C TYR A 8 0.63 11.10 -0.38
N LEU A 9 0.54 10.10 -1.26
CA LEU A 9 0.74 8.69 -0.87
C LEU A 9 2.21 8.25 -0.70
N ILE A 10 3.18 8.99 -1.22
CA ILE A 10 4.59 8.58 -1.16
C ILE A 10 5.46 9.81 -0.85
N THR A 11 5.55 10.77 -1.77
CA THR A 11 5.98 12.17 -1.55
C THR A 11 6.08 12.85 -2.92
N LYS A 12 5.70 14.14 -3.03
CA LYS A 12 5.83 14.98 -4.26
C LYS A 12 5.40 14.31 -5.59
N ASN A 13 4.44 13.39 -5.56
CA ASN A 13 3.91 12.77 -6.77
C ASN A 13 2.94 13.74 -7.47
N LYS A 14 2.60 13.44 -8.73
CA LYS A 14 1.73 14.28 -9.56
C LYS A 14 0.31 13.72 -9.70
N ALA A 15 -0.12 12.83 -8.79
CA ALA A 15 -1.46 12.28 -8.84
C ALA A 15 -2.49 13.41 -8.71
N LEU A 16 -3.42 13.46 -9.66
CA LEU A 16 -4.52 14.41 -9.67
C LEU A 16 -5.76 13.72 -9.10
N GLY A 17 -6.52 14.45 -8.29
CA GLY A 17 -7.77 13.95 -7.72
C GLY A 17 -7.97 14.38 -6.28
N VAL A 18 -9.22 14.32 -5.84
CA VAL A 18 -9.62 14.53 -4.45
C VAL A 18 -10.56 13.38 -4.09
N MET A 19 -10.36 12.76 -2.92
CA MET A 19 -11.23 11.70 -2.43
C MET A 19 -12.66 12.23 -2.23
N LYS A 20 -13.64 11.41 -2.62
CA LYS A 20 -15.07 11.65 -2.41
C LYS A 20 -15.72 10.37 -1.88
N ALA A 21 -16.74 10.52 -1.04
CA ALA A 21 -17.53 9.39 -0.57
C ALA A 21 -18.04 8.54 -1.74
N GLY A 22 -17.95 7.22 -1.60
CA GLY A 22 -18.27 6.25 -2.65
C GLY A 22 -17.07 5.87 -3.54
N ASN A 23 -15.95 6.60 -3.49
CA ASN A 23 -14.73 6.16 -4.19
C ASN A 23 -14.20 4.87 -3.56
N SER A 24 -13.86 3.89 -4.40
CA SER A 24 -13.13 2.68 -4.00
C SER A 24 -11.80 2.61 -4.73
N PHE A 25 -10.70 2.38 -4.00
CA PHE A 25 -9.34 2.27 -4.56
C PHE A 25 -8.40 1.50 -3.61
N THR A 26 -7.23 1.12 -4.12
CA THR A 26 -6.21 0.38 -3.36
C THR A 26 -5.14 1.34 -2.82
N ILE A 27 -4.62 1.01 -1.63
CA ILE A 27 -3.31 1.50 -1.19
C ILE A 27 -2.43 0.27 -1.02
N GLU A 28 -1.37 0.19 -1.85
CA GLU A 28 -0.58 -1.03 -2.07
C GLU A 28 0.95 -0.77 -2.11
N PRO A 29 1.54 -0.13 -1.08
CA PRO A 29 2.94 0.26 -1.11
C PRO A 29 3.88 -0.95 -1.17
N MET A 30 4.78 -0.93 -2.14
CA MET A 30 5.96 -1.80 -2.20
C MET A 30 7.15 -1.05 -1.59
N ILE A 31 7.78 -1.63 -0.56
CA ILE A 31 8.90 -1.03 0.16
C ILE A 31 10.15 -1.89 0.00
N ASN A 32 11.22 -1.28 -0.50
CA ASN A 32 12.48 -1.95 -0.77
C ASN A 32 13.48 -1.69 0.36
N MET A 33 14.26 -2.71 0.72
CA MET A 33 15.37 -2.58 1.69
C MET A 33 16.52 -1.71 1.14
N GLY A 34 16.62 -1.57 -0.18
CA GLY A 34 17.65 -0.82 -0.86
C GLY A 34 17.10 0.29 -1.76
N SER A 35 17.46 0.22 -3.03
CA SER A 35 17.05 1.19 -4.04
C SER A 35 15.56 1.12 -4.36
N HIS A 36 14.99 2.24 -4.81
CA HIS A 36 13.62 2.30 -5.33
C HIS A 36 13.53 1.88 -6.82
N HIS A 37 14.67 1.66 -7.48
CA HIS A 37 14.72 1.24 -8.88
C HIS A 37 14.40 -0.25 -9.03
N ASP A 38 13.61 -0.57 -10.05
CA ASP A 38 13.21 -1.91 -10.45
C ASP A 38 13.70 -2.27 -11.86
N GLU A 39 13.62 -3.56 -12.18
CA GLU A 39 13.79 -4.14 -13.51
C GLU A 39 12.82 -5.31 -13.71
N HIS A 40 12.51 -5.65 -14.97
CA HIS A 40 11.65 -6.78 -15.31
C HIS A 40 12.48 -7.98 -15.77
N TRP A 41 12.10 -9.16 -15.32
CA TRP A 41 12.64 -10.41 -15.87
C TRP A 41 12.14 -10.67 -17.31
N PRO A 42 12.79 -11.59 -18.05
CA PRO A 42 12.40 -11.93 -19.42
C PRO A 42 11.02 -12.61 -19.56
N ASP A 43 10.31 -12.83 -18.45
CA ASP A 43 8.95 -13.39 -18.44
C ASP A 43 7.86 -12.33 -18.66
N GLU A 44 8.24 -11.05 -18.80
CA GLU A 44 7.35 -9.90 -19.01
C GLU A 44 6.40 -9.59 -17.84
N TRP A 45 6.63 -10.17 -16.65
CA TRP A 45 5.76 -9.99 -15.48
C TRP A 45 6.51 -9.72 -14.18
N THR A 46 7.61 -10.42 -13.93
CA THR A 46 8.27 -10.37 -12.64
C THR A 46 9.10 -9.08 -12.53
N ALA A 47 8.60 -8.14 -11.72
CA ALA A 47 9.34 -6.95 -11.31
C ALA A 47 10.23 -7.27 -10.10
N VAL A 48 11.51 -6.96 -10.20
CA VAL A 48 12.50 -7.16 -9.13
C VAL A 48 13.25 -5.86 -8.83
N THR A 49 13.82 -5.75 -7.63
CA THR A 49 14.68 -4.61 -7.29
C THR A 49 15.98 -4.68 -8.10
N LYS A 50 16.40 -3.55 -8.66
CA LYS A 50 17.63 -3.47 -9.46
C LYS A 50 18.90 -3.82 -8.68
N ASP A 51 18.86 -3.70 -7.35
CA ASP A 51 19.99 -4.06 -6.46
C ASP A 51 19.86 -5.45 -5.83
N GLY A 52 18.85 -6.23 -6.21
CA GLY A 52 18.61 -7.60 -5.76
C GLY A 52 18.24 -7.74 -4.27
N LYS A 53 17.98 -6.63 -3.57
CA LYS A 53 17.58 -6.66 -2.16
C LYS A 53 16.09 -6.94 -1.99
N ARG A 54 15.71 -7.43 -0.80
CA ARG A 54 14.32 -7.75 -0.46
C ARG A 54 13.39 -6.55 -0.63
N SER A 55 12.19 -6.84 -1.14
CA SER A 55 11.03 -5.95 -1.14
C SER A 55 9.89 -6.62 -0.37
N ALA A 56 8.97 -5.82 0.15
CA ALA A 56 7.75 -6.29 0.79
C ALA A 56 6.57 -5.38 0.42
N GLN A 57 5.37 -5.97 0.36
CA GLN A 57 4.14 -5.27 0.02
C GLN A 57 3.01 -5.69 0.95
N PHE A 58 2.12 -4.76 1.24
CA PHE A 58 0.78 -5.03 1.74
C PHE A 58 -0.21 -4.17 0.96
N GLU A 59 -1.42 -4.68 0.81
CA GLU A 59 -2.49 -3.99 0.08
C GLU A 59 -3.79 -4.01 0.88
N GLN A 60 -4.54 -2.92 0.78
CA GLN A 60 -5.94 -2.86 1.21
C GLN A 60 -6.79 -2.13 0.16
N THR A 61 -7.99 -2.64 -0.09
CA THR A 61 -9.05 -1.92 -0.82
C THR A 61 -9.83 -1.06 0.18
N LEU A 62 -9.91 0.24 -0.12
CA LEU A 62 -10.56 1.24 0.73
C LEU A 62 -11.81 1.79 0.04
N LEU A 63 -12.89 1.91 0.80
CA LEU A 63 -14.07 2.69 0.41
C LEU A 63 -14.07 4.01 1.18
N VAL A 64 -14.05 5.14 0.47
CA VAL A 64 -14.20 6.46 1.11
C VAL A 64 -15.64 6.65 1.55
N THR A 65 -15.83 7.09 2.80
CA THR A 65 -17.13 7.41 3.39
C THR A 65 -17.23 8.92 3.65
N ASP A 66 -18.40 9.39 4.08
CA ASP A 66 -18.58 10.82 4.40
C ASP A 66 -17.68 11.31 5.54
N THR A 67 -17.25 10.40 6.42
CA THR A 67 -16.49 10.71 7.64
C THR A 67 -15.05 10.17 7.63
N GLY A 68 -14.68 9.34 6.65
CA GLY A 68 -13.37 8.70 6.60
C GLY A 68 -13.27 7.63 5.50
N CYS A 69 -12.83 6.43 5.87
CA CYS A 69 -12.83 5.28 4.97
C CYS A 69 -13.15 3.97 5.72
N GLU A 70 -13.69 3.01 4.98
CA GLU A 70 -13.83 1.62 5.38
C GLU A 70 -12.77 0.76 4.67
N ILE A 71 -12.17 -0.19 5.40
CA ILE A 71 -11.19 -1.15 4.86
C ILE A 71 -11.95 -2.42 4.45
N LEU A 72 -12.22 -2.56 3.15
CA LEU A 72 -13.07 -3.66 2.64
C LEU A 72 -12.39 -5.03 2.73
N THR A 73 -11.07 -5.06 2.79
CA THR A 73 -10.24 -6.27 2.79
C THR A 73 -9.60 -6.55 4.15
N GLN A 74 -10.14 -5.97 5.22
CA GLN A 74 -9.58 -6.12 6.56
C GLN A 74 -9.61 -7.59 7.01
N ARG A 75 -8.51 -8.06 7.62
CA ARG A 75 -8.50 -9.37 8.31
C ARG A 75 -9.42 -9.34 9.53
N LYS A 76 -10.14 -10.42 9.77
CA LYS A 76 -11.05 -10.58 10.92
C LYS A 76 -10.39 -10.35 12.28
N SER A 77 -9.11 -10.70 12.41
CA SER A 77 -8.34 -10.50 13.65
C SER A 77 -7.94 -9.05 13.91
N GLY A 78 -8.09 -8.15 12.93
CA GLY A 78 -7.63 -6.76 13.02
C GLY A 78 -6.11 -6.56 12.92
N GLN A 79 -5.31 -7.65 12.91
CA GLN A 79 -3.86 -7.63 12.78
C GLN A 79 -3.41 -8.39 11.52
N PRO A 80 -2.24 -8.09 10.92
CA PRO A 80 -1.73 -8.82 9.76
C PRO A 80 -1.12 -10.17 10.15
N TRP A 81 -1.10 -11.13 9.22
CA TRP A 81 -0.72 -12.52 9.52
C TRP A 81 0.73 -12.66 9.98
N PHE A 82 1.64 -11.85 9.44
CA PHE A 82 3.04 -11.91 9.86
C PHE A 82 3.24 -11.56 11.33
N MET A 83 2.34 -10.79 11.96
CA MET A 83 2.40 -10.54 13.41
C MET A 83 1.99 -11.78 14.21
N ASP A 84 1.03 -12.56 13.72
CA ASP A 84 0.66 -13.86 14.30
C ASP A 84 1.91 -14.78 14.31
N GLN A 85 2.66 -14.80 13.21
CA GLN A 85 3.87 -15.62 13.07
C GLN A 85 5.04 -15.11 13.93
N ILE A 86 5.21 -13.79 14.07
CA ILE A 86 6.24 -13.23 14.94
C ILE A 86 5.98 -13.65 16.39
N ALA A 87 4.73 -13.56 16.84
CA ALA A 87 4.36 -13.98 18.18
C ALA A 87 4.55 -15.50 18.39
N GLU A 88 4.34 -16.33 17.37
CA GLU A 88 4.52 -17.79 17.50
C GLU A 88 5.99 -18.22 17.54
N HIS A 89 6.89 -17.49 16.87
CA HIS A 89 8.25 -17.96 16.63
C HIS A 89 9.36 -17.12 17.29
N TYR A 90 9.04 -15.94 17.80
CA TYR A 90 10.03 -14.99 18.32
C TYR A 90 9.65 -14.33 19.65
N SER A 91 8.59 -14.81 20.32
CA SER A 91 8.20 -14.38 21.68
C SER A 91 8.81 -15.26 22.76
#